data_AF-D0RQL8-F1
#
_entry.id   AF-D0RQL8-F1
#
_cell.length_a   1.000
_cell.length_b   1.000
_cell.length_c   1.000
_cell.angle_alpha   90.00
_cell.angle_beta   90.00
_cell.angle_gamma   90.00
#
_symmetry.space_group_name_H-M   'P 1'
#
loop_
_entity.id
_entity.type
_entity.pdbx_description
1 polymer ?
#
loop_
_entity_poly.entity_id
_entity_poly.type
_entity_poly.pdbx_seq_one_letter_code
_entity_poly.pdbx_strand_id
1 'polypeptide(L)'
;MKNKIIILLLFFSIQFTSNSLADHCGHDMDRTWFYTSNFSSNYQVSKSRAKYQKWTFKNKTDKQITIYSVGLWSKGKKVMKEQKVKKYLKPFGVVSVKMYVGDLNLDVAGSGFSRCEYGKPVVKKNI
;
A
#
# COMPACT_ATOMS: atom_id res chain seq x y z
N MET A 1 -35.21 -24.81 28.11
CA MET A 1 -33.74 -24.62 28.03
C MET A 1 -33.13 -24.81 26.63
N LYS A 2 -33.92 -25.05 25.56
CA LYS A 2 -33.38 -25.21 24.19
C LYS A 2 -33.18 -23.89 23.43
N ASN A 3 -33.96 -22.85 23.73
CA ASN A 3 -33.92 -21.58 22.98
C ASN A 3 -32.73 -20.67 23.32
N LYS A 4 -32.05 -20.88 24.47
CA LYS A 4 -30.89 -20.07 24.88
C LYS A 4 -29.58 -20.50 24.20
N ILE A 5 -29.47 -21.75 23.74
CA ILE A 5 -28.27 -22.29 23.09
C ILE A 5 -28.18 -21.82 21.62
N ILE A 6 -29.33 -21.67 20.96
CA ILE A 6 -29.40 -21.25 19.55
C ILE A 6 -28.92 -19.80 19.36
N ILE A 7 -29.20 -18.91 20.32
CA ILE A 7 -28.78 -17.50 20.27
C ILE A 7 -27.25 -17.38 20.44
N LEU A 8 -26.63 -18.26 21.24
CA LEU A 8 -25.17 -18.25 21.45
C LEU A 8 -24.40 -18.72 20.20
N LEU A 9 -24.96 -19.68 19.46
CA LEU A 9 -24.39 -20.19 18.20
C LEU A 9 -24.44 -19.15 17.07
N LEU A 10 -25.49 -18.31 17.02
CA LEU A 10 -25.62 -17.24 16.02
C LEU A 10 -24.61 -16.08 16.24
N PHE A 11 -24.21 -15.82 17.48
CA PHE A 11 -23.17 -14.82 17.79
C PHE A 11 -21.76 -15.27 17.38
N PHE A 12 -21.49 -16.58 17.36
CA PHE A 12 -20.18 -17.12 17.00
C PHE A 12 -19.93 -17.12 15.48
N SER A 13 -20.98 -17.19 14.67
CA SER A 13 -20.89 -17.20 13.20
C SER A 13 -20.56 -15.86 12.54
N ILE A 14 -20.60 -14.73 13.26
CA ILE A 14 -20.36 -13.40 12.69
C ILE A 14 -18.86 -13.01 12.71
N GLN A 15 -17.99 -13.82 13.34
CA GLN A 15 -16.56 -13.51 13.49
C GLN A 15 -15.69 -13.94 12.29
N PHE A 16 -16.24 -14.69 11.32
CA PHE A 16 -15.50 -15.19 10.16
C PHE A 16 -16.02 -14.56 8.87
N THR A 17 -15.51 -13.36 8.55
CA THR A 17 -15.06 -12.93 7.20
C THR A 17 -14.87 -11.41 7.16
N SER A 18 -14.02 -10.86 8.03
CA SER A 18 -13.39 -9.59 7.69
C SER A 18 -12.06 -9.90 7.04
N ASN A 19 -12.05 -9.99 5.70
CA ASN A 19 -10.86 -9.61 4.95
C ASN A 19 -10.68 -8.11 5.20
N SER A 20 -10.15 -7.75 6.38
CA SER A 20 -9.83 -6.36 6.67
C SER A 20 -8.74 -6.00 5.68
N LEU A 21 -9.09 -5.16 4.71
CA LEU A 21 -8.12 -4.27 4.10
C LEU A 21 -7.54 -3.46 5.26
N ALA A 22 -6.45 -3.94 5.83
CA ALA A 22 -5.86 -3.31 6.99
C ALA A 22 -5.41 -1.91 6.54
N ASP A 23 -6.05 -0.88 7.11
CA ASP A 23 -5.78 0.52 6.77
C ASP A 23 -4.36 0.98 7.17
N HIS A 24 -3.55 0.05 7.70
CA HIS A 24 -2.21 0.34 8.19
C HIS A 24 -1.40 -0.93 8.45
N CYS A 25 -0.77 -1.48 7.41
CA CYS A 25 0.43 -2.31 7.62
C CYS A 25 1.64 -1.47 8.10
N GLY A 26 1.44 -0.18 8.37
CA GLY A 26 2.48 0.79 8.73
C GLY A 26 3.16 0.53 10.07
N HIS A 27 2.55 -0.24 10.99
CA HIS A 27 3.25 -0.69 12.20
C HIS A 27 4.30 -1.76 11.87
N ASP A 28 4.01 -2.60 10.87
CA ASP A 28 4.85 -3.74 10.49
C ASP A 28 5.85 -3.41 9.38
N MET A 29 5.78 -2.21 8.79
CA MET A 29 6.71 -1.78 7.74
C MET A 29 7.17 -0.34 7.91
N ASP A 30 8.37 -0.05 7.43
CA ASP A 30 8.78 1.32 7.14
C ASP A 30 8.49 1.65 5.69
N ARG A 31 8.07 2.90 5.46
CA ARG A 31 7.72 3.42 4.14
C ARG A 31 8.40 4.76 3.93
N THR A 32 9.21 4.83 2.89
CA THR A 32 9.82 6.10 2.45
C THR A 32 9.54 6.33 0.98
N TRP A 33 9.52 7.60 0.59
CA TRP A 33 9.42 7.96 -0.81
C TRP A 33 10.09 9.29 -1.10
N PHE A 34 10.55 9.46 -2.33
CA PHE A 34 11.12 10.70 -2.84
C PHE A 34 10.97 10.80 -4.36
N TYR A 35 11.19 11.99 -4.93
CA TYR A 35 11.12 12.19 -6.37
C TYR A 35 12.44 11.84 -7.07
N THR A 36 12.36 11.28 -8.28
CA THR A 36 13.51 11.01 -9.15
C THR A 36 13.30 11.61 -10.54
N SER A 37 14.40 11.98 -11.21
CA SER A 37 14.38 12.60 -12.55
C SER A 37 14.06 11.63 -13.69
N ASN A 38 14.30 10.34 -13.51
CA ASN A 38 13.98 9.29 -14.48
C ASN A 38 13.72 7.94 -13.79
N PHE A 39 13.30 6.94 -14.58
CA PHE A 39 12.91 5.62 -14.10
C PHE A 39 14.08 4.79 -13.54
N SER A 40 15.32 5.02 -13.97
CA SER A 40 16.49 4.27 -13.50
C SER A 40 17.19 4.94 -12.30
N SER A 41 17.01 6.24 -12.13
CA SER A 41 17.69 7.03 -11.09
C SER A 41 17.28 6.64 -9.68
N ASN A 42 18.25 6.50 -8.77
CA ASN A 42 18.01 6.24 -7.36
C ASN A 42 18.19 7.48 -6.48
N TYR A 43 18.40 8.65 -7.09
CA TYR A 43 18.74 9.89 -6.40
C TYR A 43 17.54 10.83 -6.30
N GLN A 44 17.40 11.46 -5.14
CA GLN A 44 16.34 12.42 -4.86
C GLN A 44 16.53 13.71 -5.65
N VAL A 45 15.43 14.22 -6.20
CA VAL A 45 15.37 15.53 -6.87
C VAL A 45 14.25 16.39 -6.31
N SER A 46 14.30 17.69 -6.62
CA SER A 46 13.23 18.64 -6.35
C SER A 46 12.00 18.36 -7.23
N LYS A 47 10.84 18.90 -6.84
CA LYS A 47 9.60 18.82 -7.62
C LYS A 47 9.76 19.32 -9.06
N SER A 48 10.50 20.40 -9.27
CA SER A 48 10.77 20.98 -10.60
C SER A 48 11.46 20.03 -11.59
N ARG A 49 12.14 18.99 -11.09
CA ARG A 49 12.87 18.01 -11.90
C ARG A 49 12.27 16.60 -11.81
N ALA A 50 11.16 16.46 -11.10
CA ALA A 50 10.57 15.16 -10.80
C ALA A 50 9.82 14.61 -12.01
N LYS A 51 10.15 13.37 -12.41
CA LYS A 51 9.34 12.59 -13.37
C LYS A 51 8.72 11.37 -12.72
N TYR A 52 9.31 10.88 -11.63
CA TYR A 52 8.86 9.69 -10.93
C TYR A 52 8.88 9.90 -9.42
N GLN A 53 8.02 9.19 -8.71
CA GLN A 53 8.05 9.01 -7.27
C GLN A 53 8.57 7.60 -7.00
N LYS A 54 9.74 7.49 -6.35
CA LYS A 54 10.29 6.21 -5.90
C LYS A 54 9.81 5.93 -4.49
N TRP A 55 9.24 4.76 -4.30
CA TRP A 55 8.77 4.24 -3.02
C TRP A 55 9.65 3.07 -2.59
N THR A 56 10.00 3.04 -1.31
CA THR A 56 10.70 1.92 -0.68
C THR A 56 9.89 1.45 0.53
N PHE A 57 9.65 0.15 0.60
CA PHE A 57 8.97 -0.51 1.70
C PHE A 57 9.93 -1.51 2.34
N LYS A 58 10.07 -1.45 3.66
CA LYS A 58 10.89 -2.39 4.44
C LYS A 58 10.00 -3.08 5.46
N ASN A 59 9.94 -4.40 5.44
CA ASN A 59 9.19 -5.16 6.44
C ASN A 59 10.03 -5.26 7.72
N LYS A 60 9.43 -4.93 8.87
CA LYS A 60 10.06 -5.03 10.19
C LYS A 60 9.72 -6.32 10.91
N THR A 61 8.83 -7.13 10.34
CA THR A 61 8.22 -8.28 10.99
C THR A 61 8.30 -9.54 10.13
N ASP A 62 7.85 -10.64 10.70
CA ASP A 62 7.67 -11.93 10.04
C ASP A 62 6.35 -12.01 9.24
N LYS A 63 5.50 -10.98 9.30
CA LYS A 63 4.22 -10.94 8.60
C LYS A 63 4.41 -10.85 7.10
N GLN A 64 3.50 -11.48 6.39
CA GLN A 64 3.43 -11.43 4.93
C GLN A 64 2.58 -10.24 4.52
N ILE A 65 3.11 -9.36 3.66
CA ILE A 65 2.42 -8.13 3.29
C ILE A 65 2.45 -7.96 1.77
N THR A 66 1.36 -7.50 1.19
CA THR A 66 1.28 -7.10 -0.22
C THR A 66 0.99 -5.61 -0.31
N ILE A 67 1.87 -4.86 -0.97
CA ILE A 67 1.63 -3.46 -1.31
C ILE A 67 0.70 -3.44 -2.52
N TYR A 68 -0.54 -2.99 -2.31
CA TYR A 68 -1.56 -2.97 -3.36
C TYR A 68 -1.35 -1.78 -4.30
N SER A 69 -1.18 -0.58 -3.75
CA SER A 69 -1.00 0.65 -4.51
C SER A 69 -0.13 1.69 -3.81
N VAL A 70 0.37 2.63 -4.60
CA VAL A 70 1.04 3.85 -4.15
C VAL A 70 0.38 5.05 -4.81
N GLY A 71 0.41 6.21 -4.16
CA GLY A 71 -0.23 7.40 -4.71
C GLY A 71 0.23 8.70 -4.09
N LEU A 72 -0.31 9.79 -4.61
CA LEU A 72 0.02 11.16 -4.23
C LEU A 72 -1.26 11.94 -3.93
N TRP A 73 -1.33 12.53 -2.74
CA TRP A 73 -2.37 13.49 -2.37
C TRP A 73 -1.98 14.90 -2.79
N SER A 74 -2.97 15.73 -3.10
CA SER A 74 -2.81 17.18 -3.13
C SER A 74 -2.75 17.74 -1.71
N LYS A 75 -2.28 18.98 -1.56
CA LYS A 75 -2.37 19.74 -0.30
C LYS A 75 -3.81 19.84 0.22
N GLY A 76 -4.79 19.82 -0.68
CA GLY A 76 -6.22 19.80 -0.37
C GLY A 76 -6.82 18.41 -0.13
N LYS A 77 -6.00 17.37 0.12
CA LYS A 77 -6.43 15.99 0.42
C LYS A 77 -7.26 15.32 -0.69
N LYS A 78 -7.01 15.67 -1.96
CA LYS A 78 -7.58 15.00 -3.14
C LYS A 78 -6.54 14.07 -3.77
N VAL A 79 -6.94 12.88 -4.23
CA VAL A 79 -6.00 11.96 -4.91
C VAL A 79 -5.58 12.64 -6.22
N MET A 80 -4.29 12.91 -6.39
CA MET A 80 -3.75 13.39 -7.67
C MET A 80 -3.46 12.23 -8.61
N LYS A 81 -2.91 11.14 -8.06
CA LYS A 81 -2.61 9.92 -8.81
C LYS A 81 -2.50 8.73 -7.87
N GLU A 82 -2.90 7.57 -8.37
CA GLU A 82 -2.71 6.28 -7.71
C GLU A 82 -2.31 5.24 -8.76
N GLN A 83 -1.31 4.43 -8.44
CA GLN A 83 -0.84 3.34 -9.26
C GLN A 83 -0.96 2.03 -8.50
N LYS A 84 -1.70 1.06 -9.07
CA LYS A 84 -1.73 -0.32 -8.58
C LYS A 84 -0.39 -0.99 -8.89
N VAL A 85 0.24 -1.58 -7.88
CA VAL A 85 1.56 -2.23 -8.00
C VAL A 85 1.55 -3.71 -7.63
N LYS A 86 0.63 -4.14 -6.74
CA LYS A 86 0.50 -5.53 -6.25
C LYS A 86 1.85 -6.20 -5.98
N LYS A 87 2.71 -5.56 -5.18
CA LYS A 87 4.05 -6.07 -4.86
C LYS A 87 4.07 -6.79 -3.52
N TYR A 88 4.48 -8.05 -3.56
CA TYR A 88 4.70 -8.84 -2.36
C TYR A 88 5.95 -8.36 -1.62
N LEU A 89 5.78 -7.99 -0.37
CA LEU A 89 6.82 -7.66 0.58
C LEU A 89 7.00 -8.85 1.53
N LYS A 90 8.07 -9.62 1.27
CA LYS A 90 8.41 -10.79 2.10
C LYS A 90 8.70 -10.37 3.55
N PRO A 91 8.54 -11.30 4.52
CA PRO A 91 9.07 -11.16 5.89
C PRO A 91 10.50 -10.60 5.90
N PHE A 92 10.76 -9.58 6.71
CA PHE A 92 12.04 -8.87 6.80
C PHE A 92 12.64 -8.39 5.46
N GLY A 93 11.80 -8.29 4.42
CA GLY A 93 12.21 -7.96 3.06
C GLY A 93 12.24 -6.46 2.79
N VAL A 94 12.76 -6.12 1.61
CA VAL A 94 12.71 -4.77 1.05
C VAL A 94 12.20 -4.85 -0.37
N VAL A 95 11.26 -3.97 -0.73
CA VAL A 95 10.81 -3.81 -2.11
C VAL A 95 10.77 -2.33 -2.49
N SER A 96 10.97 -2.05 -3.77
CA SER A 96 10.86 -0.70 -4.31
C SER A 96 9.92 -0.68 -5.51
N VAL A 97 9.15 0.40 -5.64
CA VAL A 97 8.28 0.66 -6.79
C VAL A 97 8.42 2.10 -7.24
N LYS A 98 8.13 2.37 -8.51
CA LYS A 98 8.13 3.72 -9.08
C LYS A 98 6.79 4.03 -9.71
N MET A 99 6.31 5.25 -9.44
CA MET A 99 5.10 5.81 -10.05
C MET A 99 5.47 7.04 -10.88
N TYR A 100 5.03 7.10 -12.13
CA TYR A 100 5.26 8.27 -12.97
C TYR A 100 4.38 9.44 -12.53
N VAL A 101 4.97 10.63 -12.38
CA VAL A 101 4.30 11.87 -11.91
C VAL A 101 4.68 13.10 -12.75
N GLY A 102 5.43 12.91 -13.85
CA GLY A 102 5.91 14.02 -14.68
C GLY A 102 4.83 14.77 -15.45
N ASP A 103 3.61 14.21 -15.48
CA ASP A 103 2.39 14.78 -16.05
C ASP A 103 1.55 15.58 -15.04
N LEU A 104 1.95 15.63 -13.76
CA LEU A 104 1.18 16.27 -12.69
C LEU A 104 1.69 17.68 -12.36
N ASN A 105 0.78 18.57 -11.97
CA ASN A 105 1.15 19.83 -11.31
C ASN A 105 1.63 19.55 -9.87
N LEU A 106 2.94 19.49 -9.66
CA LEU A 106 3.52 19.15 -8.36
C LEU A 106 3.53 20.31 -7.34
N ASP A 107 3.20 21.54 -7.74
CA ASP A 107 3.13 22.68 -6.83
C ASP A 107 1.97 22.54 -5.83
N VAL A 108 0.89 21.90 -6.27
CA VAL A 108 -0.26 21.55 -5.43
C VAL A 108 -0.09 20.18 -4.74
N ALA A 109 1.00 19.46 -4.99
CA ALA A 109 1.24 18.15 -4.38
C ALA A 109 1.54 18.26 -2.87
N GLY A 110 0.85 17.42 -2.11
CA GLY A 110 1.00 17.20 -0.68
C GLY A 110 1.80 15.94 -0.38
N SER A 111 1.22 15.00 0.37
CA SER A 111 1.87 13.79 0.85
C SER A 111 1.65 12.58 -0.06
N GLY A 112 2.62 11.68 -0.09
CA GLY A 112 2.43 10.36 -0.68
C GLY A 112 1.63 9.44 0.25
N PHE A 113 0.91 8.47 -0.34
CA PHE A 113 0.26 7.40 0.39
C PHE A 113 0.52 6.03 -0.26
N SER A 114 0.20 4.97 0.47
CA SER A 114 0.22 3.60 -0.02
C SER A 114 -0.92 2.81 0.60
N ARG A 115 -1.44 1.82 -0.13
CA ARG A 115 -2.38 0.82 0.40
C ARG A 115 -1.71 -0.54 0.41
N CYS A 116 -2.03 -1.34 1.42
CA CYS A 116 -1.44 -2.65 1.63
C CYS A 116 -2.47 -3.61 2.22
N GLU A 117 -2.19 -4.89 2.08
CA GLU A 117 -3.01 -5.99 2.60
C GLU A 117 -2.07 -7.03 3.20
N TYR A 118 -2.51 -7.74 4.23
CA TYR A 118 -1.78 -8.89 4.75
C TYR A 118 -1.97 -10.10 3.83
N GLY A 119 -0.94 -10.93 3.73
CA GLY A 119 -0.90 -12.13 2.91
C GLY A 119 -0.09 -12.00 1.63
N LYS A 120 0.05 -13.13 0.93
CA LYS A 120 0.67 -13.21 -0.40
C LYS A 120 -0.34 -12.74 -1.47
N PRO A 121 0.12 -12.14 -2.58
CA PRO A 121 -0.77 -11.82 -3.67
C PRO A 121 -1.40 -13.10 -4.24
N VAL A 122 -2.72 -13.09 -4.42
CA VAL A 122 -3.44 -14.19 -5.10
C VAL A 122 -3.01 -14.20 -6.57
N VAL A 123 -2.17 -15.16 -6.94
CA VAL A 123 -1.83 -15.41 -8.34
C VAL A 123 -2.99 -16.19 -8.95
N LYS A 124 -3.81 -15.53 -9.77
CA LYS A 124 -4.77 -16.25 -10.62
C LYS A 124 -3.94 -17.11 -11.58
N LYS A 125 -3.98 -18.43 -11.41
CA LYS A 125 -3.56 -19.36 -12.46
C LYS A 125 -4.60 -19.25 -13.57
N ASN A 126 -4.17 -18.85 -14.77
CA ASN A 126 -4.99 -19.06 -15.96
C ASN A 126 -4.96 -20.57 -16.20
N ILE A 127 -6.07 -21.24 -15.86
CA ILE A 127 -6.36 -22.63 -16.23
C ILE A 127 -7.08 -22.57 -17.57
#